data_AF-A0A7Y7TS20-F1
#
_entry.id   AF-A0A7Y7TS20-F1
#
_cell.length_a   1.000
_cell.length_b   1.000
_cell.length_c   1.000
_cell.angle_alpha   90.00
_cell.angle_beta   90.00
_cell.angle_gamma   90.00
#
_symmetry.space_group_name_H-M   'P 1'
#
loop_
_entity.id
_entity.type
_entity.pdbx_description
1 polymer ?
#
loop_
_entity_poly.entity_id
_entity_poly.type
_entity_poly.pdbx_seq_one_letter_code
_entity_poly.pdbx_strand_id
1 'polypeptide(L)'
;MQTIIVEVKNKAAYKELHNLETKNIIRIVKEDFSSYALQGKPMNLENFKNWVENAENTPNVSLTEAKQKWKSQKEKLQKNIQ
;
A
#
# COMPACT_ATOMS: atom_id res chain seq x y z
N MET A 1 -2.54 -7.55 -17.26
CA MET A 1 -2.48 -8.72 -16.35
C MET A 1 -3.72 -8.67 -15.49
N GLN A 2 -4.57 -9.70 -15.53
CA GLN A 2 -5.82 -9.74 -14.78
C GLN A 2 -5.71 -10.82 -13.71
N THR A 3 -5.91 -10.44 -12.45
CA THR A 3 -5.85 -11.36 -11.31
C THR A 3 -7.28 -11.64 -10.86
N ILE A 4 -7.61 -12.92 -10.73
CA ILE A 4 -8.89 -13.38 -10.18
C ILE A 4 -8.62 -14.21 -8.94
N ILE A 5 -9.48 -14.07 -7.94
CA ILE A 5 -9.42 -14.86 -6.71
C ILE A 5 -10.40 -16.02 -6.88
N VAL A 6 -9.90 -17.25 -6.70
CA VAL A 6 -10.70 -18.48 -6.82
C VAL A 6 -10.55 -19.30 -5.56
N GLU A 7 -11.67 -19.61 -4.91
CA GLU A 7 -11.70 -20.52 -3.77
C GLU A 7 -11.66 -21.98 -4.26
N VAL A 8 -10.62 -22.72 -3.89
CA VAL A 8 -10.43 -24.11 -4.30
C VAL A 8 -10.79 -25.06 -3.16
N LYS A 9 -12.00 -25.64 -3.20
CA LYS A 9 -12.52 -26.53 -2.13
C LYS A 9 -12.12 -28.00 -2.27
N ASN A 10 -11.66 -28.44 -3.44
CA ASN A 10 -11.39 -29.84 -3.75
C ASN A 10 -9.95 -30.04 -4.26
N LYS A 11 -9.28 -31.10 -3.76
CA LYS A 11 -7.94 -31.53 -4.19
C LYS A 11 -7.85 -31.85 -5.69
N ALA A 12 -8.91 -32.34 -6.31
CA ALA A 12 -8.96 -32.57 -7.75
C ALA A 12 -8.85 -31.26 -8.54
N ALA A 13 -9.60 -30.23 -8.12
CA ALA A 13 -9.53 -28.91 -8.74
C ALA A 13 -8.16 -28.25 -8.57
N TYR A 14 -7.50 -28.44 -7.41
CA TYR A 14 -6.14 -27.96 -7.20
C TYR A 14 -5.12 -28.58 -8.17
N LYS A 15 -5.21 -29.91 -8.42
CA LYS A 15 -4.34 -30.58 -9.39
C LYS A 15 -4.49 -30.01 -10.79
N GLU A 16 -5.73 -29.71 -11.19
CA GLU A 16 -6.00 -29.16 -12.51
C GLU A 16 -5.42 -27.75 -12.66
N LEU A 17 -5.58 -26.90 -11.64
CA LEU A 17 -4.96 -25.57 -11.62
C LEU A 17 -3.44 -25.65 -11.63
N HIS A 18 -2.85 -26.59 -10.88
CA HIS A 18 -1.41 -26.78 -10.89
C HIS A 18 -0.89 -27.27 -12.25
N ASN A 19 -1.65 -28.11 -12.96
CA ASN A 19 -1.33 -28.51 -14.34
C ASN A 19 -1.36 -27.32 -15.32
N LEU A 20 -2.20 -26.31 -15.10
CA LEU A 20 -2.20 -25.09 -15.91
C LEU A 20 -1.00 -24.19 -15.58
N GLU A 21 -0.59 -24.16 -14.31
CA GLU A 21 0.61 -23.44 -13.86
C GLU A 21 1.89 -24.05 -14.44
N THR A 22 2.04 -25.38 -14.44
CA THR A 22 3.23 -26.05 -15.03
C THR A 22 3.35 -25.82 -16.54
N LYS A 23 2.23 -25.54 -17.22
CA LYS A 23 2.18 -25.15 -18.64
C LYS A 23 2.41 -23.65 -18.86
N ASN A 24 2.70 -22.87 -17.81
CA ASN A 24 2.87 -21.41 -17.84
C ASN A 24 1.63 -20.65 -18.36
N ILE A 25 0.43 -21.22 -18.26
CA ILE A 25 -0.83 -20.57 -18.70
C ILE A 25 -1.35 -19.63 -17.61
N ILE A 26 -1.19 -20.03 -16.35
CA ILE A 26 -1.56 -19.24 -15.17
C ILE A 26 -0.41 -19.23 -14.16
N ARG A 27 -0.50 -18.35 -13.16
CA ARG A 27 0.39 -18.33 -12.00
C ARG A 27 -0.47 -18.40 -10.74
N ILE A 28 -0.22 -19.39 -9.86
CA ILE A 28 -0.91 -19.49 -8.58
C ILE A 28 -0.13 -18.64 -7.57
N VAL A 29 -0.69 -17.48 -7.23
CA VAL A 29 -0.10 -16.62 -6.21
C VAL A 29 -0.60 -17.08 -4.86
N LYS A 30 0.31 -17.55 -3.99
CA LYS A 30 0.02 -17.70 -2.56
C LYS A 30 0.11 -16.30 -1.97
N GLU A 31 -1.02 -15.71 -1.61
CA GLU A 31 -0.99 -14.47 -0.85
C GLU A 31 -0.38 -14.75 0.52
N ASP A 32 0.70 -14.05 0.82
CA ASP A 32 1.25 -14.00 2.16
C ASP A 32 0.45 -12.97 2.96
N PHE A 33 -0.61 -13.44 3.63
CA PHE A 33 -1.42 -12.62 4.51
C PHE A 33 -0.65 -12.14 5.77
N SER A 34 0.62 -12.50 5.97
CA SER A 34 1.42 -11.92 7.04
C SER A 34 1.82 -10.46 6.75
N SER A 35 1.66 -9.99 5.50
CA SER A 35 2.03 -8.65 5.08
C SER A 35 0.81 -7.76 4.85
N TYR A 36 0.04 -7.52 5.91
CA TYR A 36 -0.80 -6.30 6.00
C TYR A 36 0.05 -5.03 6.19
N ALA A 37 1.37 -5.12 6.07
CA ALA A 37 2.24 -3.97 6.07
C ALA A 37 1.92 -3.11 4.83
N LEU A 38 1.56 -1.85 5.08
CA LEU A 38 1.43 -0.80 4.08
C LEU A 38 2.58 -0.90 3.07
N GLN A 39 2.28 -0.76 1.78
CA GLN A 39 3.31 -0.73 0.74
C GLN A 39 4.36 0.33 1.10
N GLY A 40 5.57 -0.11 1.44
CA GLY A 40 6.62 0.78 1.94
C GLY A 40 7.96 0.05 1.99
N LYS A 41 9.05 0.81 1.90
CA LYS A 41 10.39 0.28 2.16
C LYS A 41 10.51 0.02 3.67
N PRO A 42 11.10 -1.12 4.09
CA PRO A 42 11.35 -1.37 5.50
C PRO A 42 12.20 -0.22 6.08
N MET A 43 11.72 0.36 7.18
CA MET A 43 12.41 1.42 7.91
C MET A 43 13.39 0.77 8.90
N ASN A 44 14.64 1.23 8.93
CA ASN A 44 15.60 0.78 9.93
C ASN A 44 15.35 1.50 11.28
N LEU A 45 15.94 0.97 12.36
CA LEU A 45 15.71 1.49 13.73
C LEU A 45 16.13 2.95 13.89
N GLU A 46 17.20 3.37 13.24
CA GLU A 46 17.73 4.73 13.30
C GLU A 46 16.77 5.73 12.64
N ASN A 47 16.28 5.41 11.43
CA ASN A 47 15.28 6.20 10.72
C ASN A 47 13.96 6.25 11.51
N PHE A 48 13.60 5.18 12.20
CA PHE A 48 12.42 5.17 13.07
C PHE A 48 12.59 6.13 14.25
N LYS A 49 13.74 6.10 14.94
CA LYS A 49 14.03 7.03 16.05
C LYS A 49 14.02 8.49 15.57
N ASN A 50 14.66 8.77 14.44
CA ASN A 50 14.68 10.10 13.84
C ASN A 50 13.26 10.55 13.45
N TRP A 51 12.41 9.65 12.98
CA TRP A 51 11.02 9.97 12.67
C TRP A 51 10.22 10.32 13.92
N VAL A 52 10.37 9.57 15.01
CA VAL A 52 9.72 9.85 16.30
C VAL A 52 10.17 11.21 16.85
N GLU A 53 11.47 11.45 16.91
CA GLU A 53 12.04 12.71 17.41
C GLU A 53 11.55 13.92 16.59
N ASN A 54 11.50 13.79 15.26
CA ASN A 54 10.94 14.83 14.41
C ASN A 54 9.45 15.05 14.68
N ALA A 55 8.66 13.98 14.84
CA ALA A 55 7.23 14.07 15.10
C ALA A 55 6.94 14.76 16.45
N GLU A 56 7.71 14.46 17.49
CA GLU A 56 7.55 15.05 18.82
C GLU A 56 7.96 16.53 18.86
N ASN A 57 8.99 16.90 18.11
CA ASN A 57 9.48 18.28 18.04
C ASN A 57 8.74 19.15 17.01
N THR A 58 7.93 18.54 16.14
CA THR A 58 7.16 19.30 15.15
C THR A 58 6.02 20.04 15.86
N PRO A 59 5.86 21.36 15.65
CA PRO A 59 4.74 22.10 16.19
C PRO A 59 3.42 21.46 15.80
N ASN A 60 2.58 21.14 16.78
CA ASN A 60 1.23 20.68 16.54
C ASN A 60 0.44 21.83 15.90
N VAL A 61 0.18 21.73 14.60
CA VAL A 61 -0.71 22.66 13.91
C VAL A 61 -2.15 22.36 14.31
N SER A 62 -2.91 23.40 14.64
CA SER A 62 -4.33 23.20 14.88
C SER A 62 -4.99 22.67 13.61
N LEU A 63 -5.99 21.79 13.76
CA LEU A 63 -6.73 21.24 12.61
C LEU A 63 -7.31 22.36 11.73
N THR A 64 -7.68 23.48 12.34
CA THR A 64 -8.22 24.67 11.68
C THR A 64 -7.16 25.34 10.79
N GLU A 65 -5.96 25.58 11.30
CA GLU A 65 -4.85 26.17 10.53
C GLU A 65 -4.40 25.23 9.39
N ALA A 66 -4.33 23.93 9.66
CA ALA A 66 -3.98 22.93 8.65
C ALA A 66 -4.99 22.94 7.48
N LYS A 67 -6.30 23.00 7.77
CA LYS A 67 -7.35 23.09 6.75
C LYS A 67 -7.25 24.38 5.93
N GLN A 68 -6.98 25.53 6.57
CA GLN A 68 -6.79 26.80 5.87
C GLN A 68 -5.58 26.77 4.93
N LYS A 69 -4.45 26.26 5.42
CA LYS A 69 -3.21 26.12 4.63
C LYS A 69 -3.40 25.20 3.44
N TRP A 70 -4.07 24.06 3.63
CA TRP A 70 -4.42 23.14 2.55
C TRP A 70 -5.30 23.80 1.49
N LYS A 71 -6.36 24.51 1.90
CA LYS A 71 -7.25 25.22 0.98
C LYS A 71 -6.48 26.24 0.12
N SER A 72 -5.63 27.05 0.76
CA SER A 72 -4.81 28.05 0.06
C SER A 72 -3.82 27.41 -0.93
N GLN A 73 -3.17 26.30 -0.55
CA GLN A 73 -2.27 25.59 -1.46
C GLN A 73 -3.01 24.93 -2.62
N LYS A 74 -4.17 24.34 -2.37
CA LYS A 74 -5.02 23.74 -3.40
C LYS A 74 -5.44 24.78 -4.46
N GLU A 75 -5.86 25.97 -4.02
CA GLU A 75 -6.22 27.07 -4.93
C GLU A 75 -5.03 27.52 -5.79
N LYS A 76 -3.82 27.62 -5.22
CA LYS A 76 -2.60 27.95 -5.97
C LYS A 76 -2.26 26.88 -7.01
N LEU A 77 -2.36 25.60 -6.64
CA LEU A 77 -2.11 24.49 -7.56
C LEU A 77 -3.10 24.48 -8.72
N GLN A 78 -4.39 24.70 -8.44
CA GLN A 78 -5.42 24.77 -9.47
C GLN A 78 -5.18 25.92 -10.46
N LYS A 79 -4.74 27.09 -9.97
CA LYS A 79 -4.38 28.22 -10.84
C LYS A 79 -3.18 27.94 -11.75
N ASN A 80 -2.23 27.12 -11.31
CA ASN A 80 -1.03 26.79 -12.10
C ASN A 80 -1.26 25.63 -13.09
N ILE A 81 -2.42 24.97 -13.04
CA ILE A 81 -2.82 23.88 -13.94
C ILE A 81 -3.82 24.40 -15.01
N GLN A 82 -4.33 25.63 -14.84
CA GLN A 82 -5.16 26.35 -15.81
C GLN A 82 -4.32 27.19 -16.77
#